data_AF-A0A6X9J136-F1
#
_entry.id   AF-A0A6X9J136-F1
#
_cell.length_a   1.000
_cell.length_b   1.000
_cell.length_c   1.000
_cell.angle_alpha   90.00
_cell.angle_beta   90.00
_cell.angle_gamma   90.00
#
_symmetry.space_group_name_H-M   'P 1'
#
loop_
_entity.id
_entity.type
_entity.pdbx_description
1 polymer ?
#
loop_
_entity_poly.entity_id
_entity_poly.type
_entity_poly.pdbx_seq_one_letter_code
_entity_poly.pdbx_strand_id
1 'polypeptide(L)'
;MTTETEKGLSNVVAFPGRKEDLRDELAMRREEGGKIYCHHDSVWVDEKERTLRCRRCDALVDPFNYILHLCDTENRYVENVKYLRREEKQRRQNIENLIQIERNAKSRIRRAGHKGMLPLWQNERVDE
;
A
#
# COMPACT_ATOMS: atom_id res chain seq x y z
N MET A 1 -56.19 33.62 -14.17
CA MET A 1 -56.28 34.63 -15.24
C MET A 1 -54.89 34.77 -15.81
N THR A 2 -54.59 34.08 -16.91
CA THR A 2 -53.28 34.22 -17.56
C THR A 2 -53.30 35.48 -18.44
N THR A 3 -52.29 36.33 -18.29
CA THR A 3 -52.20 37.61 -19.02
C THR A 3 -51.93 37.36 -20.50
N GLU A 4 -52.34 38.27 -21.38
CA GLU A 4 -52.16 38.14 -22.84
C GLU A 4 -50.69 37.94 -23.24
N THR A 5 -49.75 38.42 -22.41
CA THR A 5 -48.31 38.19 -22.53
C THR A 5 -47.93 36.72 -22.33
N GLU A 6 -48.54 36.00 -21.38
CA GLU A 6 -48.29 34.57 -21.17
C GLU A 6 -48.79 33.71 -22.34
N LYS A 7 -49.91 34.10 -22.96
CA LYS A 7 -50.43 33.42 -24.16
C LYS A 7 -49.55 33.66 -25.40
N GLY A 8 -49.04 34.88 -25.58
CA GLY A 8 -48.13 35.22 -26.69
C GLY A 8 -46.76 34.53 -26.60
N LEU A 9 -46.26 34.31 -25.37
CA LEU A 9 -44.97 33.65 -25.13
C LEU A 9 -45.04 32.12 -25.18
N SER A 10 -46.24 31.52 -25.11
CA SER A 10 -46.42 30.06 -25.14
C SER A 10 -45.85 29.39 -26.39
N ASN A 11 -45.85 30.08 -27.54
CA ASN A 11 -45.26 29.60 -28.79
C ASN A 11 -43.75 29.86 -28.91
N VAL A 12 -43.18 30.77 -28.11
CA VAL A 12 -41.75 31.12 -28.16
C VAL A 12 -40.95 30.27 -27.15
N VAL A 13 -41.61 29.74 -26.11
CA VAL A 13 -40.99 28.91 -25.06
C VAL A 13 -41.35 27.42 -25.21
N ALA A 14 -42.06 27.04 -26.28
CA ALA A 14 -42.28 25.64 -26.60
C ALA A 14 -40.99 25.04 -27.17
N PHE A 15 -40.11 24.54 -26.27
CA PHE A 15 -39.00 23.67 -26.66
C PHE A 15 -39.56 22.58 -27.58
N PRO A 16 -39.07 22.43 -28.82
CA PRO A 16 -39.58 21.43 -29.73
C PRO A 16 -39.44 20.06 -29.07
N GLY A 17 -40.58 19.44 -28.78
CA GLY A 17 -40.67 18.14 -28.11
C GLY A 17 -40.25 17.01 -29.04
N ARG A 18 -38.99 17.02 -29.50
CA ARG A 18 -38.37 15.84 -30.10
C ARG A 18 -38.12 14.85 -28.97
N LYS A 19 -38.93 13.79 -28.95
CA LYS A 19 -38.72 12.58 -28.13
C LYS A 19 -37.62 11.71 -28.77
N GLU A 20 -36.53 12.31 -29.24
CA GLU A 20 -35.35 11.54 -29.58
C GLU A 20 -34.60 11.30 -28.27
N ASP A 21 -34.25 10.04 -28.01
CA ASP A 21 -33.47 9.68 -26.84
C ASP A 21 -32.08 10.33 -26.95
N LEU A 22 -31.93 11.54 -26.39
CA LEU A 22 -30.68 12.33 -26.35
C LEU A 22 -29.47 11.55 -25.79
N ARG A 23 -29.71 10.38 -25.19
CA ARG A 23 -28.69 9.42 -24.76
C ARG A 23 -27.87 8.84 -25.91
N ASP A 24 -28.41 8.81 -27.14
CA ASP A 24 -27.69 8.37 -28.33
C ASP A 24 -26.81 9.49 -28.94
N GLU A 25 -27.12 10.76 -28.67
CA GLU A 25 -26.30 11.92 -29.09
C GLU A 25 -25.17 12.26 -28.11
N LEU A 26 -25.17 11.67 -26.91
CA LEU A 26 -24.09 11.86 -25.94
C LEU A 26 -22.81 11.18 -26.45
N ALA A 27 -21.84 12.00 -26.86
CA ALA A 27 -20.52 11.57 -27.31
C ALA A 27 -19.73 10.74 -26.27
N MET A 28 -20.11 10.81 -24.98
CA MET A 28 -19.52 10.01 -23.92
C MET A 28 -20.62 9.31 -23.13
N ARG A 29 -20.56 7.98 -23.06
CA ARG A 29 -21.37 7.17 -22.16
C ARG A 29 -20.56 6.76 -20.94
N ARG A 30 -21.14 6.93 -19.76
CA ARG A 30 -20.60 6.41 -18.53
C ARG A 30 -21.17 5.01 -18.32
N GLU A 31 -20.36 3.98 -18.53
CA GLU A 31 -20.71 2.63 -18.08
C GLU A 31 -20.59 2.56 -16.55
N GLU A 32 -21.54 1.89 -15.91
CA GLU A 32 -21.45 1.55 -14.49
C GLU A 32 -20.39 0.47 -14.30
N GLY A 33 -19.13 0.87 -14.29
CA GLY A 33 -17.99 -0.02 -14.08
C GLY A 33 -18.01 -0.61 -12.67
N GLY A 34 -18.09 -1.94 -12.57
CA GLY A 34 -17.77 -2.68 -11.35
C GLY A 34 -16.32 -2.44 -10.90
N LYS A 35 -16.02 -2.68 -9.62
CA LYS A 35 -14.73 -2.34 -8.98
C LYS A 35 -13.52 -2.80 -9.83
N ILE A 36 -12.84 -1.83 -10.45
CA ILE A 36 -11.68 -1.99 -11.37
C ILE A 36 -10.38 -2.03 -10.56
N TYR A 37 -10.30 -2.83 -9.50
CA TYR A 37 -9.07 -2.88 -8.72
C TYR A 37 -8.83 -4.23 -8.07
N CYS A 38 -7.60 -4.72 -8.24
CA CYS A 38 -7.07 -5.89 -7.56
C CYS A 38 -5.73 -5.52 -6.93
N HIS A 39 -5.38 -6.16 -5.81
CA HIS A 39 -4.14 -5.89 -5.07
C HIS A 39 -3.01 -6.88 -5.39
N HIS A 40 -2.98 -7.42 -6.62
CA HIS A 40 -1.95 -8.38 -7.00
C HIS A 40 -0.73 -7.69 -7.61
N ASP A 41 0.47 -8.12 -7.20
CA ASP A 41 1.73 -7.49 -7.59
C ASP A 41 2.15 -7.73 -9.06
N SER A 42 1.50 -8.67 -9.74
CA SER A 42 1.86 -9.10 -11.09
C SER A 42 0.84 -8.63 -12.13
N VAL A 43 1.27 -7.79 -13.06
CA VAL A 43 0.46 -7.26 -14.16
C VAL A 43 1.08 -7.55 -15.52
N TRP A 44 0.23 -7.70 -16.53
CA TRP A 44 0.56 -7.69 -17.95
C TRP A 44 0.36 -6.28 -18.50
N VAL A 45 1.33 -5.82 -19.31
CA VAL A 45 1.31 -4.52 -19.96
C VAL A 45 1.06 -4.75 -21.45
N ASP A 46 -0.02 -4.18 -21.99
CA ASP A 46 -0.26 -4.14 -23.42
C ASP A 46 0.15 -2.77 -23.97
N GLU A 47 1.21 -2.74 -24.79
CA GLU A 47 1.73 -1.50 -25.39
C GLU A 47 0.79 -0.91 -26.44
N LYS A 48 0.04 -1.75 -27.16
CA LYS A 48 -0.82 -1.31 -28.27
C LYS A 48 -2.08 -0.65 -27.73
N GLU A 49 -2.75 -1.34 -26.82
CA GLU A 49 -4.00 -0.84 -26.21
C GLU A 49 -3.74 0.08 -25.02
N ARG A 50 -2.48 0.19 -24.56
CA ARG A 50 -2.07 0.93 -23.35
C ARG A 50 -2.86 0.52 -22.12
N THR A 51 -3.14 -0.77 -21.98
CA THR A 51 -3.91 -1.31 -20.85
C THR A 51 -3.02 -2.14 -19.94
N LEU A 52 -3.36 -2.15 -18.65
CA LEU A 52 -2.79 -3.09 -17.69
C LEU A 52 -3.84 -4.13 -17.31
N ARG A 53 -3.43 -5.38 -17.25
CA ARG A 53 -4.27 -6.48 -16.74
C ARG A 53 -3.57 -7.24 -15.64
N CYS A 54 -4.30 -7.65 -14.63
CA CYS A 54 -3.75 -8.50 -13.59
C CYS A 54 -3.39 -9.89 -14.13
N ARG A 55 -2.18 -10.41 -13.85
CA ARG A 55 -1.79 -11.76 -14.27
C ARG A 55 -2.57 -12.89 -13.55
N ARG A 56 -3.14 -12.61 -12.38
CA ARG A 56 -3.83 -13.63 -11.55
C ARG A 56 -5.34 -13.67 -11.80
N CYS A 57 -5.98 -12.51 -11.88
CA CYS A 57 -7.44 -12.43 -12.02
C CYS A 57 -7.91 -11.78 -13.32
N ASP A 58 -6.98 -11.43 -14.23
CA ASP A 58 -7.23 -10.77 -15.52
C ASP A 58 -8.04 -9.47 -15.44
N ALA A 59 -8.18 -8.92 -14.23
CA ALA A 59 -8.86 -7.65 -14.01
C ALA A 59 -8.10 -6.53 -14.73
N LEU A 60 -8.84 -5.66 -15.43
CA LEU A 60 -8.29 -4.42 -15.95
C LEU A 60 -7.83 -3.57 -14.76
N VAL A 61 -6.62 -3.05 -14.84
CA VAL A 61 -6.03 -2.18 -13.82
C VAL A 61 -5.80 -0.82 -14.45
N ASP A 62 -6.18 0.23 -13.73
CA ASP A 62 -5.84 1.59 -14.13
C ASP A 62 -4.31 1.82 -14.01
N PRO A 63 -3.63 2.27 -15.08
CA PRO A 63 -2.18 2.46 -15.06
C PRO A 63 -1.69 3.44 -14.00
N PHE A 64 -2.42 4.54 -13.78
CA PHE A 64 -1.99 5.56 -12.83
C PHE A 64 -2.10 5.06 -11.38
N ASN A 65 -3.21 4.40 -11.05
CA ASN A 65 -3.39 3.75 -9.74
C ASN A 65 -2.34 2.67 -9.48
N TYR A 66 -1.95 1.89 -10.52
CA TYR A 66 -0.89 0.91 -10.38
C TYR A 66 0.48 1.56 -10.07
N ILE A 67 0.80 2.67 -10.74
CA ILE A 67 2.04 3.42 -10.47
C ILE A 67 2.03 4.00 -9.05
N LEU A 68 0.91 4.56 -8.60
CA LEU A 68 0.77 5.04 -7.21
C LEU A 68 1.02 3.92 -6.20
N HIS A 69 0.42 2.74 -6.44
CA HIS A 69 0.65 1.57 -5.60
C HIS A 69 2.11 1.13 -5.56
N LEU A 70 2.82 1.18 -6.70
CA LEU A 70 4.25 0.88 -6.76
C LEU A 70 5.07 1.87 -5.92
N CYS A 71 4.80 3.17 -6.04
CA CYS A 71 5.49 4.19 -5.25
C CYS A 71 5.27 4.02 -3.74
N ASP A 72 4.03 3.73 -3.32
CA ASP A 72 3.71 3.48 -1.91
C ASP A 72 4.42 2.24 -1.37
N THR A 73 4.49 1.19 -2.19
CA THR A 73 5.14 -0.07 -1.83
C THR A 73 6.65 0.11 -1.73
N GLU A 74 7.27 0.83 -2.67
CA GLU A 74 8.70 1.15 -2.63
C GLU A 74 9.07 1.99 -1.41
N ASN A 75 8.29 3.04 -1.11
CA ASN A 75 8.47 3.85 0.09
C ASN A 75 8.40 3.00 1.36
N ARG A 76 7.44 2.07 1.43
CA ARG A 76 7.32 1.14 2.56
C ARG A 76 8.54 0.25 2.72
N TYR A 77 9.11 -0.27 1.63
CA TYR A 77 10.33 -1.07 1.68
C TYR A 77 11.52 -0.27 2.20
N VAL A 78 11.69 0.97 1.72
CA VAL A 78 12.77 1.85 2.19
C VAL A 78 12.65 2.13 3.68
N GLU A 79 11.44 2.43 4.17
CA GLU A 79 11.21 2.67 5.59
C GLU A 79 11.43 1.41 6.44
N ASN A 80 10.98 0.25 5.96
CA ASN A 80 11.22 -1.03 6.63
C ASN A 80 12.73 -1.34 6.74
N VAL A 81 13.51 -1.13 5.69
CA VAL A 81 14.96 -1.32 5.73
C VAL A 81 15.61 -0.37 6.72
N LYS A 82 15.22 0.91 6.75
CA LYS A 82 15.71 1.87 7.75
C LYS A 82 15.36 1.45 9.18
N TYR A 83 14.15 0.93 9.39
CA TYR A 83 13.72 0.42 10.69
C TYR A 83 14.57 -0.79 11.11
N LEU A 84 14.70 -1.79 10.24
CA LEU A 84 15.46 -3.01 10.53
C LEU A 84 16.94 -2.72 10.84
N ARG A 85 17.57 -1.77 10.13
CA ARG A 85 18.95 -1.34 10.44
C ARG A 85 19.07 -0.69 11.81
N ARG A 86 18.08 0.10 12.24
CA ARG A 86 18.05 0.69 13.59
C ARG A 86 17.90 -0.40 14.65
N GLU A 87 17.00 -1.33 14.41
CA GLU A 87 16.76 -2.46 15.32
C GLU A 87 17.99 -3.36 15.44
N GLU A 88 18.65 -3.69 14.33
CA GLU A 88 19.90 -4.44 14.31
C GLU A 88 20.98 -3.75 15.16
N LYS A 89 21.17 -2.43 14.96
CA LYS A 89 22.14 -1.64 15.73
C LYS A 89 21.81 -1.68 17.23
N GLN A 90 20.54 -1.52 17.59
CA GLN A 90 20.10 -1.60 18.97
C GLN A 90 20.34 -2.99 19.58
N ARG A 91 20.02 -4.05 18.84
CA ARG A 91 20.25 -5.43 19.27
C ARG A 91 21.74 -5.72 19.47
N ARG A 92 22.62 -5.25 18.56
CA ARG A 92 24.08 -5.34 18.72
C ARG A 92 24.56 -4.65 19.99
N GLN A 93 24.12 -3.41 20.23
CA GLN A 93 24.47 -2.68 21.46
C GLN A 93 23.98 -3.40 22.73
N ASN A 94 22.76 -3.94 22.69
CA ASN A 94 22.21 -4.71 23.80
C ASN A 94 23.02 -5.97 24.07
N ILE A 95 23.43 -6.70 23.03
CA ILE A 95 24.30 -7.87 23.16
C ILE A 95 25.65 -7.49 23.78
N GLU A 96 26.28 -6.40 23.32
CA GLU A 96 27.54 -5.91 23.89
C GLU A 96 27.40 -5.56 25.38
N ASN A 97 26.31 -4.88 25.74
CA ASN A 97 26.00 -4.55 27.14
C ASN A 97 25.82 -5.82 27.99
N LEU A 98 25.10 -6.82 27.47
CA LEU A 98 24.90 -8.10 28.16
C LEU A 98 26.21 -8.86 28.35
N ILE A 99 27.08 -8.90 27.33
CA ILE A 99 28.42 -9.49 27.43
C ILE A 99 29.25 -8.78 28.51
N GLN A 100 29.16 -7.45 28.59
CA GLN A 100 29.87 -6.69 29.63
C GLN A 100 29.33 -7.00 31.03
N ILE A 101 28.00 -7.08 31.19
CA ILE A 101 27.35 -7.45 32.45
C ILE A 101 27.79 -8.86 32.87
N GLU A 102 27.80 -9.82 31.95
CA GLU A 102 28.28 -11.18 32.19
C GLU A 102 29.74 -11.18 32.66
N ARG A 103 30.64 -10.47 31.96
CA ARG A 103 32.05 -10.37 32.35
C ARG A 103 32.21 -9.78 33.75
N ASN A 104 31.46 -8.73 34.06
CA ASN A 104 31.46 -8.10 35.38
C ASN A 104 30.94 -9.04 36.48
N ALA A 105 29.86 -9.78 36.22
CA ALA A 105 29.31 -10.77 37.13
C ALA A 105 30.32 -11.90 37.39
N LYS A 106 30.94 -12.45 36.33
CA LYS A 106 31.99 -13.47 36.44
C LYS A 106 33.18 -12.97 37.27
N SER A 107 33.63 -11.74 37.04
CA SER A 107 34.68 -11.09 37.85
C SER A 107 34.31 -11.00 39.33
N ARG A 108 33.06 -10.61 39.65
CA ARG A 108 32.57 -10.54 41.02
C ARG A 108 32.53 -11.92 41.68
N ILE A 109 32.07 -12.95 40.98
CA ILE A 109 32.02 -14.33 41.48
C ILE A 109 33.44 -14.86 41.77
N ARG A 110 34.40 -14.61 40.87
CA ARG A 110 35.81 -14.97 41.11
C ARG A 110 36.39 -14.28 42.34
N ARG A 111 36.11 -12.98 42.51
CA ARG A 111 36.54 -12.21 43.70
C ARG A 111 35.92 -12.70 45.00
N ALA A 112 34.70 -13.24 44.96
CA ALA A 112 34.05 -13.87 46.11
C ALA A 112 34.64 -15.26 46.48
N GLY A 113 35.66 -15.74 45.75
CA GLY A 113 36.40 -16.95 46.09
C GLY A 113 35.97 -18.22 45.35
N HIS A 114 35.03 -18.14 44.40
CA HIS A 114 34.60 -19.29 43.62
C HIS A 114 35.67 -19.74 42.60
N LYS A 115 36.24 -20.93 42.79
CA LYS A 115 37.31 -21.48 41.95
C LYS A 115 36.82 -22.41 40.83
N GLY A 116 35.59 -22.93 40.91
CA GLY A 116 35.02 -23.82 39.90
C GLY A 116 34.77 -23.17 38.53
N MET A 117 34.39 -24.00 37.55
CA MET A 117 34.00 -23.56 36.20
C MET A 117 32.78 -22.63 36.30
N LEU A 118 32.79 -21.51 35.56
CA LEU A 118 31.64 -20.62 35.45
C LEU A 118 30.81 -20.99 34.21
N PRO A 119 29.48 -20.80 34.24
CA PRO A 119 28.63 -21.08 33.09
C PRO A 119 29.08 -20.35 31.81
N LEU A 120 28.88 -21.01 30.67
CA LEU A 120 29.14 -20.47 29.34
C LEU A 120 27.83 -19.97 28.72
N TRP A 121 27.30 -18.86 29.23
CA TRP A 121 26.03 -18.27 28.76
C TRP A 121 26.05 -17.78 27.30
N GLN A 122 27.22 -17.81 26.64
CA GLN A 122 27.42 -17.36 25.26
C GLN A 122 27.24 -18.47 24.21
N ASN A 123 27.19 -19.76 24.61
CA ASN A 123 27.36 -20.89 23.69
C ASN A 123 26.26 -21.95 23.74
N GLU A 124 25.16 -21.74 24.47
CA GLU A 124 24.00 -22.60 24.29
C GLU A 124 23.36 -22.24 22.95
N ARG A 125 23.70 -23.00 21.91
CA ARG A 125 22.84 -23.09 20.73
C ARG A 125 21.47 -23.51 21.26
N VAL A 126 20.47 -22.67 21.04
CA VAL A 126 19.08 -23.11 21.12
C VAL A 126 18.93 -24.03 19.92
N ASP A 127 19.22 -25.30 20.12
CA ASP A 127 18.92 -26.33 19.14
C ASP A 127 17.39 -26.32 18.93
N GLU A 128 16.95 -26.29 17.67
CA GLU A 128 15.54 -26.29 17.25
C GLU A 128 14.81 -27.58 17.64
#